data_AF-A0AAW9IPA1-F1
#
_entry.id   AF-A0AAW9IPA1-F1
#
_cell.length_a   1.000
_cell.length_b   1.000
_cell.length_c   1.000
_cell.angle_alpha   90.00
_cell.angle_beta   90.00
_cell.angle_gamma   90.00
#
_symmetry.space_group_name_H-M   'P 1'
#
loop_
_entity.id
_entity.type
_entity.pdbx_description
1 polymer ?
#
loop_
_entity_poly.entity_id
_entity_poly.type
_entity_poly.pdbx_seq_one_letter_code
_entity_poly.pdbx_strand_id
1 'polypeptide(L)'
;SKLLMQANKSSFYIYESHIIDLLDKSSTHDDLIIFISNSGETHTLPNIAEKLSYRNFKTAAIVNTPDSSLSKLVDTSINTYSEKSNLYGYDITARSTLLIILDVIFAYYINNTIKK
;
A
#
# COMPACT_ATOMS: atom_id res chain seq x y z
N SER A 1 10.42 4.33 -4.39
CA SER A 1 10.99 3.08 -4.96
C SER A 1 12.13 3.41 -5.91
N LYS A 2 13.27 2.70 -5.85
CA LYS A 2 14.41 2.93 -6.76
C LYS A 2 14.01 2.77 -8.23
N LEU A 3 13.19 1.75 -8.53
CA LEU A 3 12.72 1.45 -9.88
C LEU A 3 11.87 2.59 -10.46
N LEU A 4 10.93 3.13 -9.67
CA LEU A 4 10.11 4.28 -10.08
C LEU A 4 10.96 5.53 -10.28
N MET A 5 11.91 5.82 -9.37
CA MET A 5 12.83 6.95 -9.51
C MET A 5 13.69 6.85 -10.77
N GLN A 6 14.25 5.67 -11.06
CA GLN A 6 15.05 5.44 -12.27
C GLN A 6 14.23 5.61 -13.56
N ALA A 7 12.92 5.37 -13.49
CA ALA A 7 11.99 5.62 -14.58
C ALA A 7 11.42 7.05 -14.61
N ASN A 8 11.98 7.97 -13.82
CA ASN A 8 11.53 9.37 -13.68
C ASN A 8 10.05 9.48 -13.27
N LYS A 9 9.59 8.61 -12.37
CA LYS A 9 8.25 8.64 -11.78
C LYS A 9 8.34 9.13 -10.34
N SER A 10 7.58 10.19 -10.04
CA SER A 10 7.48 10.73 -8.68
C SER A 10 6.90 9.66 -7.75
N SER A 11 7.62 9.35 -6.67
CA SER A 11 7.14 8.47 -5.61
C SER A 11 7.79 8.85 -4.30
N PHE A 12 7.01 8.83 -3.22
CA PHE A 12 7.50 9.00 -1.86
C PHE A 12 7.03 7.82 -1.02
N TYR A 13 7.86 7.41 -0.06
CA TYR A 13 7.50 6.42 0.94
C TYR A 13 7.36 7.15 2.26
N ILE A 14 6.31 6.83 3.01
CA ILE A 14 6.03 7.53 4.25
C ILE A 14 5.71 6.54 5.37
N TYR A 15 6.39 6.71 6.51
CA TYR A 15 6.32 5.87 7.70
C TYR A 15 5.88 6.74 8.90
N GLU A 16 4.66 6.56 9.43
CA GLU A 16 4.07 7.12 10.69
C GLU A 16 2.63 7.70 10.61
N SER A 17 1.96 7.82 11.76
CA SER A 17 0.56 8.26 11.88
C SER A 17 0.28 9.74 11.56
N HIS A 18 1.30 10.60 11.46
CA HIS A 18 1.14 12.05 11.26
C HIS A 18 1.18 12.49 9.78
N ILE A 19 1.12 11.52 8.87
CA ILE A 19 1.37 11.67 7.43
C ILE A 19 0.23 12.32 6.66
N ILE A 20 -1.01 12.19 7.14
CA ILE A 20 -2.17 12.77 6.45
C ILE A 20 -2.02 14.28 6.25
N ASP A 21 -1.49 14.97 7.25
CA ASP A 21 -1.31 16.42 7.21
C ASP A 21 -0.22 16.83 6.20
N LEU A 22 0.68 15.91 5.85
CA LEU A 22 1.71 16.08 4.82
C LEU A 22 1.15 15.74 3.43
N LEU A 23 0.37 14.66 3.31
CA LEU A 23 -0.29 14.26 2.05
C LEU A 23 -1.17 15.38 1.51
N ASP A 24 -1.97 16.01 2.36
CA ASP A 24 -2.87 17.11 1.99
C ASP A 24 -2.18 18.30 1.30
N LYS A 25 -0.89 18.53 1.60
CA LYS A 25 -0.15 19.69 1.08
C LYS A 25 0.65 19.37 -0.19
N SER A 26 0.98 18.11 -0.44
CA SER A 26 1.86 17.70 -1.54
C SER A 26 1.21 16.81 -2.58
N SER A 27 0.03 16.24 -2.31
CA SER A 27 -0.65 15.32 -3.22
C SER A 27 -1.80 15.99 -3.97
N THR A 28 -2.00 15.57 -5.21
CA THR A 28 -3.14 15.92 -6.05
C THR A 28 -4.12 14.75 -6.08
N HIS A 29 -5.39 15.00 -6.42
CA HIS A 29 -6.40 13.94 -6.54
C HIS A 29 -6.08 12.89 -7.64
N ASP A 30 -5.06 13.15 -8.48
CA ASP A 30 -4.57 12.22 -9.50
C ASP A 30 -3.53 11.21 -8.96
N ASP A 31 -3.08 11.37 -7.70
CA ASP A 31 -2.11 10.47 -7.09
C ASP A 31 -2.77 9.16 -6.62
N LEU A 32 -2.00 8.06 -6.73
CA LEU A 32 -2.37 6.75 -6.19
C LEU A 32 -1.67 6.52 -4.86
N ILE A 33 -2.44 6.26 -3.82
CA ILE A 33 -1.94 5.92 -2.48
C ILE A 33 -1.99 4.41 -2.32
N ILE A 34 -0.82 3.79 -2.08
CA ILE A 34 -0.70 2.35 -1.86
C ILE A 34 -0.35 2.08 -0.40
N PHE A 35 -1.26 1.45 0.32
CA PHE A 35 -1.03 0.94 1.66
C PHE A 35 -0.37 -0.45 1.61
N ILE A 36 0.58 -0.69 2.51
CA ILE A 36 1.22 -2.00 2.67
C ILE A 36 1.04 -2.42 4.12
N SER A 37 0.31 -3.51 4.37
CA SER A 37 0.05 -4.00 5.73
C SER A 37 -0.17 -5.49 5.75
N ASN A 38 0.57 -6.23 6.58
CA ASN A 38 0.37 -7.68 6.67
C ASN A 38 -1.05 -8.03 7.21
N SER A 39 -1.43 -7.47 8.35
CA SER A 39 -2.74 -7.77 8.97
C SER A 39 -3.89 -6.95 8.39
N GLY A 40 -3.63 -5.73 7.92
CA GLY A 40 -4.66 -4.75 7.58
C GLY A 40 -5.39 -4.17 8.80
N GLU A 41 -4.92 -4.46 10.02
CA GLU A 41 -5.57 -4.08 11.29
C GLU A 41 -4.73 -3.08 12.12
N THR A 42 -3.61 -2.61 11.59
CA THR A 42 -2.83 -1.55 12.25
C THR A 42 -3.67 -0.28 12.29
N HIS A 43 -4.31 0.04 13.43
CA HIS A 43 -5.34 1.08 13.58
C HIS A 43 -5.11 2.40 12.84
N THR A 44 -3.85 2.84 12.73
CA THR A 44 -3.49 4.05 12.01
C THR A 44 -3.81 3.98 10.52
N LEU A 45 -3.66 2.81 9.87
CA LEU A 45 -3.87 2.66 8.43
C LEU A 45 -5.36 2.68 8.03
N PRO A 46 -6.28 1.92 8.67
CA PRO A 46 -7.71 2.06 8.41
C PRO A 46 -8.21 3.49 8.65
N ASN A 47 -7.79 4.13 9.74
CA ASN A 47 -8.16 5.52 10.02
C ASN A 47 -7.70 6.49 8.93
N ILE A 48 -6.51 6.24 8.36
CA ILE A 48 -5.98 7.05 7.26
C ILE A 48 -6.75 6.79 5.96
N ALA A 49 -7.00 5.52 5.63
CA ALA A 49 -7.77 5.12 4.45
C ALA A 49 -9.18 5.70 4.47
N GLU A 50 -9.86 5.67 5.62
CA GLU A 50 -11.18 6.27 5.79
C GLU A 50 -11.14 7.79 5.55
N LYS A 51 -10.15 8.51 6.10
CA LYS A 51 -10.02 9.95 5.85
C LYS A 51 -9.77 10.28 4.39
N LEU A 52 -9.01 9.45 3.68
CA LEU A 52 -8.69 9.64 2.27
C LEU A 52 -9.88 9.31 1.35
N SER A 53 -10.75 8.38 1.75
CA SER A 53 -11.97 8.07 0.99
C SER A 53 -12.93 9.27 0.95
N TYR A 54 -13.05 10.03 2.04
CA TYR A 54 -13.82 11.29 2.06
C TYR A 54 -13.22 12.41 1.19
N ARG A 55 -11.96 12.26 0.75
CA ARG A 55 -11.21 13.25 -0.03
C ARG A 55 -11.00 12.84 -1.50
N ASN A 56 -11.67 11.77 -1.96
CA ASN A 56 -11.61 11.29 -3.34
C ASN A 56 -10.20 10.92 -3.85
N PHE A 57 -9.29 10.52 -2.98
CA PHE A 57 -8.02 9.94 -3.42
C PHE A 57 -8.22 8.52 -3.92
N LYS A 58 -7.49 8.13 -4.96
CA LYS A 58 -7.41 6.73 -5.37
C LYS A 58 -6.54 5.95 -4.40
N THR A 59 -7.06 4.87 -3.86
CA THR A 59 -6.42 4.08 -2.83
C THR A 59 -6.34 2.60 -3.21
N ALA A 60 -5.20 1.99 -2.91
CA ALA A 60 -5.03 0.54 -3.00
C ALA A 60 -4.33 0.01 -1.76
N ALA A 61 -4.56 -1.25 -1.41
CA ALA A 61 -3.83 -1.92 -0.32
C ALA A 61 -3.24 -3.23 -0.80
N ILE A 62 -2.01 -3.52 -0.38
CA ILE A 62 -1.41 -4.85 -0.45
C ILE A 62 -1.46 -5.41 0.96
N VAL A 63 -2.29 -6.43 1.16
CA VAL A 63 -2.50 -7.06 2.46
C VAL A 63 -2.35 -8.56 2.41
N ASN A 64 -2.05 -9.17 3.56
CA ASN A 64 -2.06 -10.63 3.63
C ASN A 64 -3.40 -11.21 4.07
N THR A 65 -4.13 -10.50 4.94
CA THR A 65 -5.43 -10.95 5.45
C THR A 65 -6.56 -10.40 4.59
N PRO A 66 -7.24 -11.23 3.76
CA PRO A 66 -8.45 -10.82 3.07
C PRO A 66 -9.53 -10.40 4.08
N ASP A 67 -10.41 -9.48 3.68
CA ASP A 67 -11.49 -8.93 4.52
C ASP A 67 -11.06 -8.18 5.79
N SER A 68 -9.79 -7.80 5.90
CA SER A 68 -9.30 -6.89 6.94
C SER A 68 -9.96 -5.51 6.89
N SER A 69 -9.90 -4.76 7.98
CA SER A 69 -10.44 -3.41 8.09
C SER A 69 -9.92 -2.51 6.97
N LEU A 70 -8.61 -2.52 6.72
CA LEU A 70 -8.00 -1.76 5.64
C LEU A 70 -8.50 -2.19 4.25
N SER A 71 -8.67 -3.50 4.02
CA SER A 71 -9.11 -4.02 2.70
C SER A 71 -10.48 -3.52 2.30
N LYS A 72 -11.36 -3.29 3.29
CA LYS A 72 -12.74 -2.83 3.09
C LYS A 72 -12.84 -1.33 2.82
N LEU A 73 -11.79 -0.56 3.12
CA LEU A 73 -11.80 0.89 3.04
C LEU A 73 -11.12 1.45 1.77
N VAL A 74 -10.32 0.64 1.08
CA VAL A 74 -9.60 1.05 -0.14
C VAL A 74 -10.37 0.68 -1.41
N ASP A 75 -10.10 1.37 -2.51
CA ASP A 75 -10.75 1.10 -3.80
C ASP A 75 -10.33 -0.26 -4.38
N THR A 76 -9.09 -0.68 -4.12
CA THR A 76 -8.56 -1.95 -4.62
C THR A 76 -7.70 -2.63 -3.56
N SER A 77 -8.07 -3.85 -3.16
CA SER A 77 -7.27 -4.67 -2.25
C SER A 77 -6.62 -5.84 -2.99
N ILE A 78 -5.31 -6.00 -2.80
CA ILE A 78 -4.48 -7.07 -3.36
C ILE A 78 -4.05 -7.96 -2.19
N ASN A 79 -4.50 -9.22 -2.22
CA ASN A 79 -4.21 -10.20 -1.18
C ASN A 79 -2.98 -11.04 -1.52
N THR A 80 -2.04 -11.17 -0.57
CA THR A 80 -0.79 -11.91 -0.79
C THR A 80 -0.86 -13.39 -0.43
N TYR A 81 -1.91 -13.83 0.28
CA TYR A 81 -2.20 -15.22 0.65
C TYR A 81 -1.00 -16.01 1.24
N SER A 82 -0.13 -15.36 2.00
CA SER A 82 0.88 -16.04 2.81
C SER A 82 0.24 -16.69 4.04
N GLU A 83 0.64 -17.93 4.31
CA GLU A 83 0.13 -18.69 5.44
C GLU A 83 0.51 -17.99 6.75
N LYS A 84 -0.49 -17.73 7.59
CA LYS A 84 -0.26 -17.12 8.91
C LYS A 84 0.53 -18.09 9.77
N SER A 85 1.64 -17.61 10.33
CA SER A 85 2.50 -18.42 11.18
C SER A 85 2.84 -17.69 12.46
N ASN A 86 2.72 -18.40 13.59
CA ASN A 86 3.02 -17.88 14.92
C ASN A 86 3.98 -18.82 15.63
N LEU A 87 4.99 -18.25 16.27
CA LEU A 87 5.95 -18.99 17.09
C LEU A 87 6.12 -18.27 18.44
N TYR A 88 5.76 -18.94 19.53
CA TYR A 88 5.81 -18.38 20.90
C TYR A 88 5.09 -17.03 21.06
N GLY A 89 3.96 -16.82 20.37
CA GLY A 89 3.21 -15.57 20.38
C GLY A 89 3.68 -14.54 19.36
N TYR A 90 4.83 -14.74 18.70
CA TYR A 90 5.35 -13.84 17.68
C TYR A 90 4.79 -14.17 16.30
N ASP A 91 4.31 -13.14 15.58
CA ASP A 91 3.87 -13.24 14.18
C ASP A 91 5.09 -13.33 13.23
N ILE A 92 5.41 -14.56 12.84
CA ILE A 92 6.48 -14.91 11.91
C ILE A 92 5.98 -15.12 10.47
N THR A 93 4.75 -14.68 10.18
CA THR A 93 4.18 -14.74 8.82
C THR A 93 5.14 -14.08 7.82
N ALA A 94 5.31 -14.74 6.66
CA ALA A 94 6.17 -14.24 5.61
C ALA A 94 5.66 -12.88 5.09
N ARG A 95 6.51 -11.85 5.21
CA ARG A 95 6.24 -10.48 4.73
C ARG A 95 6.88 -10.19 3.37
N SER A 96 7.76 -11.07 2.89
CA SER A 96 8.44 -10.93 1.60
C SER A 96 7.47 -10.92 0.41
N THR A 97 6.35 -11.62 0.52
CA THR A 97 5.29 -11.65 -0.51
C THR A 97 4.72 -10.26 -0.79
N LEU A 98 4.58 -9.41 0.22
CA LEU A 98 4.15 -8.01 0.08
C LEU A 98 5.11 -7.25 -0.84
N LEU A 99 6.42 -7.41 -0.63
CA LEU A 99 7.45 -6.73 -1.41
C LEU A 99 7.54 -7.27 -2.83
N ILE A 100 7.43 -8.60 -3.02
CA ILE A 100 7.43 -9.22 -4.34
C ILE A 100 6.26 -8.70 -5.18
N ILE A 101 5.05 -8.62 -4.61
CA ILE A 101 3.88 -8.09 -5.30
C ILE A 101 4.08 -6.62 -5.67
N LEU A 102 4.62 -5.82 -4.75
CA LEU A 102 4.94 -4.42 -5.03
C LEU A 102 5.93 -4.27 -6.19
N ASP A 103 6.99 -5.09 -6.22
CA ASP A 103 7.97 -5.09 -7.31
C ASP A 103 7.35 -5.50 -8.65
N VAL A 104 6.47 -6.52 -8.65
CA VAL A 104 5.73 -6.94 -9.85
C VAL A 104 4.84 -5.81 -10.38
N ILE A 105 4.10 -5.13 -9.49
CA ILE A 105 3.25 -3.99 -9.87
C ILE A 105 4.08 -2.87 -10.48
N PHE A 106 5.19 -2.50 -9.85
CA PHE A 106 6.05 -1.44 -10.37
C PHE A 106 6.70 -1.82 -11.70
N ALA A 107 7.21 -3.05 -11.83
CA ALA A 107 7.79 -3.54 -13.07
C ALA A 107 6.76 -3.55 -14.21
N TYR A 108 5.54 -4.03 -13.93
CA TYR A 108 4.45 -4.02 -14.89
C TYR A 108 4.08 -2.59 -15.32
N TYR A 109 3.91 -1.68 -14.36
CA TYR A 109 3.61 -0.28 -14.63
C TYR A 109 4.67 0.35 -15.54
N ILE A 110 5.95 0.22 -15.19
CA ILE A 110 7.05 0.77 -15.98
C ILE A 110 7.08 0.17 -17.40
N ASN A 111 6.93 -1.14 -17.54
CA ASN A 111 6.93 -1.80 -18.84
C ASN A 111 5.80 -1.32 -19.76
N ASN A 112 4.64 -0.99 -19.21
CA ASN A 112 3.49 -0.50 -19.99
C ASN A 112 3.55 1.01 -20.25
N THR A 113 4.33 1.76 -19.47
CA THR A 113 4.42 3.22 -19.59
C THR A 113 5.61 3.68 -20.44
N ILE A 114 6.70 2.91 -20.47
CA ILE A 114 7.92 3.25 -21.25
C ILE A 114 7.88 2.64 -22.66
N LYS A 115 7.12 1.55 -22.89
CA LYS A 115 7.02 0.91 -24.22
C LYS A 115 5.95 1.53 -25.14
N LYS A 116 5.47 2.73 -24.84
CA LYS A 116 4.67 3.55 -25.75
C LYS A 116 5.52 4.72 -26.23
#